data_AF-A0AB35PUP9-F1
#
_entry.id   AF-A0AB35PUP9-F1
#
_cell.length_a   1.000
_cell.length_b   1.000
_cell.length_c   1.000
_cell.angle_alpha   90.00
_cell.angle_beta   90.00
_cell.angle_gamma   90.00
#
_symmetry.space_group_name_H-M   'P 1'
#
loop_
_entity.id
_entity.type
_entity.pdbx_description
1 polymer ?
#
loop_
_entity_poly.entity_id
_entity_poly.type
_entity_poly.pdbx_seq_one_letter_code
_entity_poly.pdbx_strand_id
1 'polypeptide(L)'
;MNISTVNELIKSLESAGELSIKERKYLELAKAFKQLAAENVELKGALTGRAYINFIKANGWNVSASTVNGKFVNFADPEVDFGSMVFAHAKKLVDDIKTPATDRIVAGIKADAIDDAAVELDRVDTVASTRVIGFKLREFSQQLREGAK
;
A
#
# COMPACT_ATOMS: atom_id res chain seq x y z
N MET A 1 -14.12 30.58 36.43
CA MET A 1 -14.40 29.22 35.93
C MET A 1 -14.48 28.30 37.14
N ASN A 2 -15.58 27.56 37.32
CA ASN A 2 -15.77 26.68 38.49
C ASN A 2 -15.44 25.22 38.12
N ILE A 3 -15.15 24.38 39.11
CA ILE A 3 -14.76 22.97 38.92
C ILE A 3 -15.83 22.16 38.18
N SER A 4 -17.12 22.50 38.35
CA SER A 4 -18.22 21.83 37.62
C SER A 4 -18.11 22.06 36.12
N THR A 5 -17.82 23.29 35.69
CA THR A 5 -17.65 23.65 34.27
C THR A 5 -16.43 22.95 33.67
N VAL A 6 -15.35 22.77 34.45
CA VAL A 6 -14.16 22.03 34.00
C VAL A 6 -14.50 20.55 33.78
N ASN A 7 -15.22 19.94 34.73
CA ASN A 7 -15.58 18.52 34.68
C ASN A 7 -16.55 18.21 33.53
N GLU A 8 -17.49 19.10 33.24
CA GLU A 8 -18.37 18.96 32.08
C GLU A 8 -17.60 19.07 30.76
N LEU A 9 -16.61 19.96 30.70
CA LEU A 9 -15.76 20.10 29.51
C LEU A 9 -14.90 18.85 29.28
N ILE A 10 -14.27 18.32 30.33
CA ILE A 10 -13.48 17.08 30.27
C ILE A 10 -14.37 15.93 29.80
N LYS A 11 -15.55 15.76 30.40
CA LYS A 11 -16.49 14.71 30.04
C LYS A 11 -16.99 14.84 28.59
N SER A 12 -17.23 16.07 28.12
CA SER A 12 -17.61 16.34 26.74
C SER A 12 -16.50 16.00 25.75
N LEU A 13 -15.24 16.29 26.09
CA LEU A 13 -14.08 15.99 25.26
C LEU A 13 -13.78 14.48 25.25
N GLU A 14 -13.92 13.81 26.39
CA GLU A 14 -13.77 12.36 26.52
C GLU A 14 -14.92 11.59 25.84
N SER A 15 -16.16 12.09 25.89
CA SER A 15 -17.33 11.45 25.25
C SER A 15 -17.39 11.69 23.75
N ALA A 16 -16.75 12.73 23.23
CA ALA A 16 -16.79 13.06 21.81
C ALA A 16 -16.07 12.01 20.94
N GLY A 17 -15.17 11.21 21.52
CA GLY A 17 -14.38 10.23 20.76
C GLY A 17 -13.58 10.85 19.61
N GLU A 18 -13.43 12.18 19.61
CA GLU A 18 -12.78 12.90 18.53
C GLU A 18 -11.27 12.77 18.65
N LEU A 19 -10.65 12.31 17.57
CA LEU A 19 -9.20 12.31 17.40
C LEU A 19 -8.65 13.69 17.76
N SER A 20 -7.68 13.72 18.66
CA SER A 20 -6.90 14.90 18.98
C SER A 20 -6.28 15.49 17.71
N ILE A 21 -5.92 16.78 17.76
CA ILE A 21 -5.24 17.46 16.65
C ILE A 21 -3.98 16.69 16.22
N LYS A 22 -3.28 16.07 17.17
CA LYS A 22 -2.09 15.26 16.91
C LYS A 22 -2.43 13.98 16.15
N GLU A 23 -3.46 13.26 16.58
CA GLU A 23 -3.88 12.02 15.92
C GLU A 23 -4.45 12.27 14.52
N ARG A 24 -5.20 13.36 14.32
CA ARG A 24 -5.64 13.79 12.97
C ARG A 24 -4.47 14.01 12.02
N LYS A 25 -3.42 14.73 12.47
CA LYS A 25 -2.21 14.97 11.67
C LYS A 25 -1.49 13.66 11.32
N TYR A 26 -1.43 12.71 12.25
CA TYR A 26 -0.85 11.40 11.96
C TYR A 26 -1.67 10.61 10.95
N LEU A 27 -3.00 10.65 11.05
CA LEU A 27 -3.89 9.97 10.12
C LEU A 27 -3.78 10.55 8.69
N GLU A 28 -3.69 11.88 8.56
CA GLU A 28 -3.44 12.54 7.28
C GLU A 28 -2.08 12.17 6.69
N LEU A 29 -1.03 12.17 7.51
CA LEU A 29 0.31 11.77 7.10
C LEU A 29 0.37 10.31 6.65
N ALA A 30 -0.30 9.41 7.37
CA ALA A 30 -0.39 7.99 7.02
C ALA A 30 -1.11 7.79 5.67
N LYS A 31 -2.18 8.56 5.41
CA LYS A 31 -2.88 8.55 4.11
C LYS A 31 -1.96 9.04 2.99
N ALA A 32 -1.22 10.12 3.20
CA ALA A 32 -0.26 10.64 2.23
C ALA A 32 0.86 9.62 1.92
N PHE A 33 1.38 8.94 2.94
CA PHE A 33 2.38 7.88 2.73
C PHE A 33 1.82 6.66 2.00
N LYS A 34 0.58 6.26 2.30
CA LYS A 34 -0.10 5.18 1.57
C LYS A 34 -0.26 5.51 0.09
N GLN A 35 -0.64 6.76 -0.20
CA GLN A 35 -0.79 7.25 -1.57
C GLN A 35 0.55 7.30 -2.30
N LEU A 36 1.60 7.86 -1.67
CA LEU A 36 2.96 7.90 -2.22
C LEU A 36 3.50 6.48 -2.50
N ALA A 37 3.21 5.52 -1.64
CA ALA A 37 3.60 4.14 -1.86
C ALA A 37 2.86 3.51 -3.06
N ALA A 38 1.56 3.78 -3.23
CA ALA A 38 0.79 3.32 -4.37
C ALA A 38 1.29 3.93 -5.69
N GLU A 39 1.57 5.23 -5.70
CA GLU A 39 2.13 5.93 -6.86
C GLU A 39 3.51 5.38 -7.24
N ASN A 40 4.36 5.04 -6.27
CA ASN A 40 5.66 4.42 -6.55
C ASN A 40 5.53 3.01 -7.16
N VAL A 41 4.52 2.23 -6.76
CA VAL A 41 4.21 0.93 -7.40
C VAL A 41 3.69 1.14 -8.81
N GLU A 42 2.84 2.14 -9.04
CA GLU A 42 2.33 2.48 -10.37
C GLU A 42 3.43 3.03 -11.28
N LEU A 43 4.35 3.85 -10.78
CA LEU A 43 5.53 4.33 -11.51
C LEU A 43 6.41 3.16 -11.94
N LYS A 44 6.70 2.22 -11.03
CA LYS A 44 7.35 0.96 -11.38
C LYS A 44 6.57 0.20 -12.46
N GLY A 45 5.24 0.14 -12.35
CA GLY A 45 4.36 -0.48 -13.34
C GLY A 45 4.32 0.22 -14.71
N ALA A 46 4.34 1.55 -14.75
CA ALA A 46 4.32 2.33 -15.99
C ALA A 46 5.60 2.11 -16.82
N LEU A 47 6.73 1.92 -16.13
CA LEU A 47 8.01 1.53 -16.71
C LEU A 47 8.05 0.07 -17.23
N THR A 48 7.08 -0.78 -16.84
CA THR A 48 7.07 -2.24 -17.16
C THR A 48 6.34 -2.63 -18.46
N GLY A 49 6.02 -1.68 -19.34
CA GLY A 49 5.73 -2.00 -20.76
C GLY A 49 4.36 -1.59 -21.28
N ARG A 50 3.46 -1.07 -20.43
CA ARG A 50 2.19 -0.51 -20.91
C ARG A 50 2.40 0.74 -21.77
N ALA A 51 3.33 1.61 -21.38
CA ALA A 51 3.73 2.78 -22.17
C ALA A 51 4.41 2.36 -23.50
N TYR A 52 5.25 1.33 -23.47
CA TYR A 52 5.92 0.79 -24.65
C TYR A 52 4.94 0.17 -25.65
N ILE A 53 3.98 -0.65 -25.18
CA ILE A 53 2.91 -1.20 -26.02
C ILE A 53 2.04 -0.10 -26.62
N ASN A 54 1.70 0.92 -25.82
CA ASN A 54 0.93 2.07 -26.32
C ASN A 54 1.71 2.87 -27.36
N PHE A 55 3.01 3.07 -27.17
CA PHE A 55 3.88 3.71 -28.15
C PHE A 55 3.93 2.92 -29.46
N ILE A 56 4.15 1.60 -29.40
CA ILE A 56 4.16 0.73 -30.59
C ILE A 56 2.82 0.79 -31.33
N LYS A 57 1.70 0.68 -30.61
CA LYS A 57 0.34 0.76 -31.19
C LYS A 57 0.05 2.12 -31.81
N ALA A 58 0.44 3.21 -31.13
CA ALA A 58 0.26 4.58 -31.63
C ALA A 58 1.06 4.84 -32.91
N ASN A 59 2.19 4.15 -33.10
CA ASN A 59 2.99 4.22 -34.32
C ASN A 59 2.57 3.21 -35.41
N GLY A 60 1.49 2.44 -35.19
CA GLY A 60 0.99 1.47 -36.17
C GLY A 60 1.91 0.26 -36.40
N TRP A 61 2.87 0.04 -35.50
CA TRP A 61 3.81 -1.07 -35.60
C TRP A 61 3.12 -2.36 -35.15
N ASN A 62 3.20 -3.41 -35.98
CA ASN A 62 2.59 -4.69 -35.65
C ASN A 62 3.54 -5.52 -34.78
N VAL A 63 3.13 -5.80 -33.56
CA VAL A 63 3.81 -6.74 -32.68
C VAL A 63 2.81 -7.79 -32.24
N SER A 64 3.20 -9.06 -32.34
CA SER A 64 2.55 -10.17 -31.64
C SER A 64 2.65 -10.04 -30.10
N ALA A 65 3.21 -8.94 -29.60
CA ALA A 65 3.42 -8.65 -28.19
C ALA A 65 2.09 -8.58 -27.44
N SER A 66 1.85 -9.58 -26.63
CA SER A 66 0.79 -9.60 -25.65
C SER A 66 1.38 -9.63 -24.24
N THR A 67 0.64 -9.13 -23.25
CA THR A 67 1.04 -9.24 -21.83
C THR A 67 0.03 -10.06 -21.08
N VAL A 68 0.51 -11.03 -20.29
CA VAL A 68 -0.27 -11.75 -19.28
C VAL A 68 0.35 -11.41 -17.92
N ASN A 69 -0.44 -10.84 -17.01
CA ASN A 69 0.01 -10.40 -15.68
C ASN A 69 1.23 -9.44 -15.70
N GLY A 70 1.29 -8.52 -16.67
CA GLY A 70 2.42 -7.58 -16.82
C GLY A 70 3.71 -8.20 -17.34
N LYS A 71 3.68 -9.47 -17.77
CA LYS A 71 4.80 -10.17 -18.43
C LYS A 71 4.48 -10.39 -19.89
N PHE A 72 5.45 -10.12 -20.76
CA PHE A 72 5.30 -10.32 -22.20
C PHE A 72 5.30 -11.80 -22.56
N VAL A 73 4.36 -12.20 -23.41
CA VAL A 73 4.27 -13.55 -23.97
C VAL A 73 3.96 -13.41 -25.46
N ASN A 74 4.81 -14.01 -26.30
CA ASN A 74 4.82 -14.01 -27.78
C ASN A 74 5.56 -12.84 -28.47
N PHE A 75 6.79 -13.11 -28.89
CA PHE A 75 7.48 -12.43 -30.00
C PHE A 75 7.97 -13.51 -30.95
N ALA A 76 7.47 -13.51 -32.18
CA ALA A 76 7.84 -14.46 -33.21
C ALA A 76 8.33 -13.69 -34.44
N ASP A 77 9.52 -13.07 -34.35
CA ASP A 77 10.37 -12.79 -35.52
C ASP A 77 11.83 -12.50 -35.08
N PRO A 78 12.86 -13.21 -35.58
CA PRO A 78 14.26 -13.07 -35.13
C PRO A 78 15.01 -11.82 -35.60
N GLU A 79 14.55 -11.08 -36.63
CA GLU A 79 15.35 -10.01 -37.26
C GLU A 79 15.04 -8.58 -36.77
N VAL A 80 13.97 -8.35 -35.99
CA VAL A 80 13.48 -6.98 -35.65
C VAL A 80 13.57 -6.64 -34.15
N ASP A 81 14.20 -7.46 -33.32
CA ASP A 81 13.93 -7.39 -31.87
C ASP A 81 14.92 -6.58 -31.01
N PHE A 82 15.68 -5.63 -31.58
CA PHE A 82 16.54 -4.74 -30.78
C PHE A 82 15.72 -3.94 -29.75
N GLY A 83 14.53 -3.48 -30.15
CA GLY A 83 13.61 -2.76 -29.28
C GLY A 83 13.14 -3.59 -28.08
N SER A 84 12.73 -4.84 -28.30
CA SER A 84 12.24 -5.68 -27.20
C SER A 84 13.39 -6.28 -26.37
N MET A 85 14.57 -6.51 -26.95
CA MET A 85 15.78 -6.83 -26.16
C MET A 85 16.14 -5.69 -25.20
N VAL A 86 16.18 -4.45 -25.70
CA VAL A 86 16.47 -3.26 -24.88
C VAL A 86 15.38 -3.05 -23.83
N PHE A 87 14.11 -3.24 -24.20
CA PHE A 87 12.99 -3.14 -23.28
C PHE A 87 13.04 -4.24 -22.19
N ALA A 88 13.28 -5.50 -22.55
CA ALA A 88 13.38 -6.60 -21.61
C ALA A 88 14.56 -6.41 -20.65
N HIS A 89 15.68 -5.91 -21.16
CA HIS A 89 16.84 -5.56 -20.35
C HIS A 89 16.53 -4.41 -19.39
N ALA A 90 15.93 -3.32 -19.88
CA ALA A 90 15.54 -2.17 -19.07
C ALA A 90 14.52 -2.55 -17.98
N LYS A 91 13.51 -3.36 -18.32
CA LYS A 91 12.53 -3.88 -17.36
C LYS A 91 13.20 -4.69 -16.26
N LYS A 92 14.15 -5.57 -16.61
CA LYS A 92 14.89 -6.35 -15.61
C LYS A 92 15.65 -5.45 -14.65
N LEU A 93 16.35 -4.44 -15.18
CA LEU A 93 17.09 -3.46 -14.35
C LEU A 93 16.15 -2.70 -13.40
N VAL A 94 14.95 -2.34 -13.85
CA VAL A 94 13.96 -1.62 -13.03
C VAL A 94 13.31 -2.53 -11.98
N ASP A 95 12.95 -3.77 -12.34
CA ASP A 95 12.39 -4.76 -11.39
C ASP A 95 13.42 -5.15 -10.31
N ASP A 96 14.70 -5.11 -10.64
CA ASP A 96 15.80 -5.33 -9.72
C ASP A 96 15.98 -4.16 -8.73
N ILE A 97 15.40 -2.97 -8.98
CA ILE A 97 15.38 -1.86 -8.02
C ILE A 97 14.49 -2.21 -6.82
N LYS A 98 15.15 -2.68 -5.76
CA LYS A 98 14.52 -2.90 -4.46
C LYS A 98 14.15 -1.56 -3.82
N THR A 99 12.95 -1.48 -3.27
CA THR A 99 12.48 -0.32 -2.50
C THR A 99 12.16 -0.73 -1.06
N PRO A 100 13.14 -1.26 -0.31
CA PRO A 100 12.90 -1.83 1.02
C PRO A 100 12.37 -0.81 2.03
N ALA A 101 12.65 0.48 1.82
CA ALA A 101 12.05 1.55 2.62
C ALA A 101 10.54 1.67 2.36
N THR A 102 10.12 1.66 1.09
CA THR A 102 8.71 1.67 0.69
C THR A 102 8.00 0.41 1.17
N ASP A 103 8.63 -0.76 1.03
CA ASP A 103 8.06 -2.05 1.44
C ASP A 103 7.81 -2.08 2.96
N ARG A 104 8.78 -1.60 3.76
CA ARG A 104 8.60 -1.43 5.22
C ARG A 104 7.50 -0.45 5.58
N ILE A 105 7.41 0.68 4.88
CA ILE A 105 6.36 1.69 5.13
C ILE A 105 4.98 1.10 4.84
N VAL A 106 4.81 0.40 3.72
CA VAL A 106 3.54 -0.26 3.36
C VAL A 106 3.16 -1.32 4.38
N ALA A 107 4.11 -2.14 4.81
CA ALA A 107 3.86 -3.17 5.82
C ALA A 107 3.49 -2.56 7.18
N GLY A 108 4.18 -1.49 7.60
CA GLY A 108 3.84 -0.72 8.80
C GLY A 108 2.43 -0.16 8.75
N ILE A 109 2.03 0.48 7.64
CA ILE A 109 0.67 1.02 7.48
C ILE A 109 -0.39 -0.08 7.53
N LYS A 110 -0.14 -1.24 6.91
CA LYS A 110 -1.06 -2.38 6.96
C LYS A 110 -1.19 -2.90 8.39
N ALA A 111 -0.08 -3.03 9.10
CA ALA A 111 -0.02 -3.46 10.49
C ALA A 111 -0.78 -2.48 11.41
N ASP A 112 -0.55 -1.17 11.28
CA ASP A 112 -1.25 -0.14 12.04
C ASP A 112 -2.78 -0.23 11.84
N ALA A 113 -3.25 -0.40 10.60
CA ALA A 113 -4.69 -0.54 10.32
C ALA A 113 -5.30 -1.81 10.95
N ILE A 114 -4.52 -2.89 11.06
CA ILE A 114 -4.96 -4.13 11.73
C ILE A 114 -4.99 -3.94 13.25
N ASP A 115 -4.03 -3.21 13.81
CA ASP A 115 -4.00 -2.87 15.23
C ASP A 115 -5.21 -2.01 15.61
N ASP A 116 -5.54 -0.99 14.80
CA ASP A 116 -6.74 -0.17 14.98
C ASP A 116 -8.03 -1.01 14.93
N ALA A 117 -8.13 -1.94 13.97
CA ALA A 117 -9.27 -2.84 13.86
C ALA A 117 -9.39 -3.75 15.09
N ALA A 118 -8.27 -4.23 15.66
CA ALA A 118 -8.28 -5.02 16.89
C ALA A 118 -8.75 -4.20 18.10
N VAL A 119 -8.36 -2.92 18.19
CA VAL A 119 -8.83 -2.00 19.25
C VAL A 119 -10.33 -1.77 19.15
N GLU A 120 -10.86 -1.52 17.95
CA GLU A 120 -12.31 -1.37 17.75
C GLU A 120 -13.05 -2.66 18.12
N LEU A 121 -12.52 -3.81 17.74
CA LEU A 121 -13.11 -5.11 18.07
C LEU A 121 -13.18 -5.35 19.59
N ASP A 122 -12.14 -4.97 20.32
CA ASP A 122 -12.08 -5.04 21.78
C ASP A 122 -13.09 -4.07 22.44
N ARG A 123 -13.52 -3.00 21.76
CA ARG A 123 -14.55 -2.06 22.26
C ARG A 123 -15.99 -2.58 22.13
N VAL A 124 -16.26 -3.51 21.22
CA VAL A 124 -17.61 -4.08 21.01
C VAL A 124 -17.90 -5.26 21.97
N ASP A 125 -17.14 -5.36 23.06
CA ASP A 125 -17.03 -6.55 23.94
C ASP A 125 -18.38 -7.17 24.32
N THR A 126 -18.64 -8.39 23.83
CA THR A 126 -19.82 -9.18 24.21
C THR A 126 -19.55 -10.69 24.34
N VAL A 127 -18.47 -11.26 23.78
CA VAL A 127 -18.16 -12.71 23.85
C VAL A 127 -16.67 -13.05 23.65
N ALA A 128 -16.24 -14.19 24.22
CA ALA A 128 -14.85 -14.67 24.20
C ALA A 128 -14.24 -14.84 22.79
N SER A 129 -15.07 -15.14 21.78
CA SER A 129 -14.66 -15.26 20.39
C SER A 129 -14.08 -13.95 19.82
N THR A 130 -14.62 -12.79 20.20
CA THR A 130 -14.14 -11.47 19.77
C THR A 130 -12.71 -11.22 20.27
N ARG A 131 -12.41 -11.57 21.52
CA ARG A 131 -11.04 -11.46 22.07
C ARG A 131 -10.02 -12.34 21.35
N VAL A 132 -10.41 -13.56 20.95
CA VAL A 132 -9.54 -14.46 20.18
C VAL A 132 -9.23 -13.88 18.80
N ILE A 133 -10.22 -13.27 18.14
CA ILE A 133 -10.04 -12.59 16.86
C ILE A 133 -9.09 -11.39 17.01
N GLY A 134 -9.30 -10.54 18.02
CA GLY A 134 -8.40 -9.41 18.31
C GLY A 134 -6.95 -9.84 18.56
N PHE A 135 -6.74 -10.95 19.27
CA PHE A 135 -5.42 -11.55 19.45
C PHE A 135 -4.79 -11.99 18.12
N LYS A 136 -5.55 -12.69 17.26
CA LYS A 136 -5.06 -13.13 15.94
C LYS A 136 -4.74 -11.96 15.00
N LEU A 137 -5.51 -10.88 15.07
CA LEU A 137 -5.23 -9.66 14.30
C LEU A 137 -3.88 -9.05 14.71
N ARG A 138 -3.60 -8.96 16.02
CA ARG A 138 -2.31 -8.47 16.53
C ARG A 138 -1.12 -9.34 16.11
N GLU A 139 -1.27 -10.68 16.11
CA GLU A 139 -0.25 -11.58 15.53
C GLU A 139 0.02 -11.27 14.04
N PHE A 140 -1.03 -11.06 13.26
CA PHE A 140 -0.90 -10.78 11.82
C PHE A 140 -0.24 -9.41 11.56
N SER A 141 -0.60 -8.39 12.34
CA SER A 141 0.07 -7.08 12.33
C SER A 141 1.58 -7.22 12.57
N GLN A 142 1.96 -8.00 13.57
CA GLN A 142 3.37 -8.21 13.91
C GLN A 142 4.13 -8.96 12.80
N GLN A 143 3.54 -10.01 12.22
CA GLN A 143 4.13 -10.74 11.09
C GLN A 143 4.38 -9.83 9.88
N LEU A 144 3.48 -8.88 9.60
CA LEU A 144 3.68 -7.91 8.52
C LEU A 144 4.89 -7.01 8.78
N ARG A 145 5.07 -6.52 10.01
CA ARG A 145 6.23 -5.68 10.37
C ARG A 145 7.56 -6.43 10.29
N GLU A 146 7.56 -7.71 10.67
CA GLU A 146 8.75 -8.56 10.68
C GLU A 146 9.13 -9.06 9.28
N GLY A 147 8.14 -9.41 8.45
CA GLY A 147 8.36 -9.92 7.09
C GLY A 147 8.81 -8.87 6.07
N ALA A 148 8.76 -7.58 6.42
CA ALA A 148 9.18 -6.49 5.54
C ALA A 148 10.64 -6.02 5.77
N LYS A 149 11.41 -6.71 6.62
CA LYS A 149 12.82 -6.38 6.92
C LYS A 149 13.78 -6.70 5.78
#